data_AF-K2KFM9-F1
#
_entry.id   AF-K2KFM9-F1
#
_cell.length_a   1.000
_cell.length_b   1.000
_cell.length_c   1.000
_cell.angle_alpha   90.00
_cell.angle_beta   90.00
_cell.angle_gamma   90.00
#
_symmetry.space_group_name_H-M   'P 1'
#
loop_
_entity.id
_entity.type
_entity.pdbx_description
1 polymer ?
#
loop_
_entity_poly.entity_id
_entity_poly.type
_entity_poly.pdbx_seq_one_letter_code
_entity_poly.pdbx_strand_id
1 'polypeptide(L)'
;MDIQIKQNVIRSSDGRIKYKRFSPNGRDHYHLGVWIDGEERDLDQISFVEYRLHSTFTNPLRRSANRRNNFSITFWTWGMFQIEVTLHLHNGQTQRLSHNLAYQLPADEGNNYVDVSQKEEC
;
A
#
# COMPACT_ATOMS: atom_id res chain seq x y z
N MET A 1 -6.22 21.83 -2.23
CA MET A 1 -6.01 20.41 -1.89
C MET A 1 -4.57 20.21 -1.50
N ASP A 2 -4.34 20.17 -0.18
CA ASP A 2 -3.07 19.67 0.36
C ASP A 2 -3.28 18.20 0.72
N ILE A 3 -2.91 17.34 -0.22
CA ILE A 3 -3.10 15.90 -0.10
C ILE A 3 -1.74 15.24 -0.32
N GLN A 4 -1.35 14.43 0.64
CA GLN A 4 -0.13 13.65 0.63
C GLN A 4 -0.45 12.15 0.58
N ILE A 5 0.44 11.39 -0.04
CA ILE A 5 0.34 9.94 -0.03
C ILE A 5 1.29 9.46 1.06
N LYS A 6 0.75 8.71 2.02
CA LYS A 6 1.52 8.06 3.07
C LYS A 6 1.58 6.57 2.82
N GLN A 7 2.69 5.99 3.23
CA GLN A 7 2.96 4.56 3.14
C GLN A 7 3.59 4.06 4.41
N ASN A 8 3.29 2.81 4.77
CA ASN A 8 3.96 2.15 5.89
C ASN A 8 3.95 0.63 5.72
N VAL A 9 5.01 -0.01 6.21
CA VAL A 9 5.09 -1.46 6.28
C VAL A 9 4.24 -1.95 7.44
N ILE A 10 3.30 -2.85 7.15
CA ILE A 10 2.40 -3.42 8.15
C ILE A 10 3.17 -4.46 8.95
N ARG A 11 3.40 -4.13 10.23
CA ARG A 11 4.05 -5.01 11.20
C ARG A 11 3.03 -5.90 11.90
N SER A 12 3.48 -7.04 12.39
CA SER A 12 2.71 -7.90 13.28
C SER A 12 2.56 -7.24 14.66
N SER A 13 1.62 -7.73 15.46
CA SER A 13 1.39 -7.25 16.83
C SER A 13 2.64 -7.36 17.72
N ASP A 14 3.54 -8.26 17.35
CA ASP A 14 4.83 -8.52 17.99
C ASP A 14 5.97 -7.59 17.51
N GLY A 15 5.66 -6.60 16.67
CA GLY A 15 6.65 -5.66 16.10
C GLY A 15 7.42 -6.18 14.87
N ARG A 16 7.36 -7.49 14.59
CA ARG A 16 8.02 -8.12 13.43
C ARG A 16 7.39 -7.78 12.09
N ILE A 17 8.20 -7.69 11.05
CA ILE A 17 7.76 -7.46 9.67
C ILE A 17 7.30 -8.80 9.08
N LYS A 18 6.04 -8.83 8.63
CA LYS A 18 5.48 -10.01 7.96
C LYS A 18 6.02 -10.08 6.54
N TYR A 19 6.56 -11.23 6.17
CA TYR A 19 6.90 -11.53 4.78
C TYR A 19 6.22 -12.81 4.31
N LYS A 20 5.91 -12.83 3.01
CA LYS A 20 5.29 -13.96 2.33
C LYS A 20 6.08 -14.32 1.08
N ARG A 21 6.32 -15.62 0.90
CA ARG A 21 6.91 -16.18 -0.32
C ARG A 21 5.83 -16.94 -1.08
N PHE A 22 5.51 -16.45 -2.26
CA PHE A 22 4.55 -17.12 -3.16
C PHE A 22 5.16 -18.31 -3.91
N SER A 23 6.47 -18.52 -3.80
CA SER A 23 7.18 -19.65 -4.41
C SER A 23 8.40 -20.00 -3.57
N PRO A 24 8.84 -21.27 -3.53
CA PRO A 24 10.00 -21.70 -2.71
C PRO A 24 11.32 -20.98 -3.08
N ASN A 25 11.46 -20.57 -4.34
CA ASN A 25 12.57 -19.72 -4.83
C ASN A 25 12.12 -18.27 -5.11
N GLY A 26 10.93 -17.90 -4.68
CA GLY A 26 10.38 -16.56 -4.85
C GLY A 26 11.02 -15.56 -3.88
N ARG A 27 10.88 -14.28 -4.21
CA ARG A 27 11.30 -13.17 -3.34
C ARG A 27 10.35 -13.03 -2.15
N ASP A 28 10.88 -12.51 -1.05
CA ASP A 28 10.10 -12.16 0.12
C ASP A 28 9.23 -10.95 -0.21
N HIS A 29 7.92 -11.10 -0.07
CA HIS A 29 6.99 -10.01 -0.23
C HIS A 29 6.60 -9.49 1.14
N TYR A 30 6.74 -8.19 1.35
CA TYR A 30 6.38 -7.47 2.55
C TYR A 30 4.99 -6.86 2.41
N HIS A 31 4.25 -6.82 3.51
CA HIS A 31 2.93 -6.23 3.53
C HIS A 31 3.03 -4.71 3.67
N LEU A 32 2.65 -3.97 2.63
CA LEU A 32 2.67 -2.51 2.61
C LEU A 32 1.24 -1.97 2.63
N GLY A 33 1.01 -0.95 3.45
CA GLY A 33 -0.21 -0.14 3.43
C GLY A 33 0.09 1.24 2.86
N VAL A 34 -0.77 1.72 1.97
CA VAL A 34 -0.71 3.05 1.38
C VAL A 34 -2.06 3.71 1.57
N TRP A 35 -2.08 4.98 1.95
CA TRP A 35 -3.31 5.74 2.17
C TRP A 35 -3.10 7.20 1.83
N ILE A 36 -4.23 7.90 1.68
CA ILE A 36 -4.25 9.33 1.43
C ILE A 36 -4.30 10.07 2.77
N ASP A 37 -3.44 11.05 2.94
CA ASP A 37 -3.37 11.91 4.11
C ASP A 37 -3.65 13.34 3.67
N GLY A 38 -4.54 14.02 4.37
CA GLY A 38 -4.97 15.37 4.00
C GLY A 38 -6.06 15.86 4.95
N GLU A 39 -6.47 17.11 4.77
CA GLU A 39 -7.54 17.70 5.58
C GLU A 39 -8.87 16.98 5.32
N GLU A 40 -9.74 16.90 6.34
CA GLU A 40 -11.02 16.19 6.20
C GLU A 40 -11.89 16.75 5.07
N ARG A 41 -11.86 18.07 4.87
CA ARG A 41 -12.56 18.77 3.78
C ARG A 41 -12.04 18.38 2.40
N ASP A 42 -10.74 18.15 2.27
CA ASP A 42 -10.14 17.70 1.01
C ASP A 42 -10.52 16.24 0.74
N LEU A 43 -10.45 15.39 1.77
CA LEU A 43 -10.80 13.97 1.66
C LEU A 43 -12.29 13.74 1.37
N ASP A 44 -13.18 14.61 1.87
CA ASP A 44 -14.63 14.53 1.63
C ASP A 44 -15.02 14.87 0.18
N GLN A 45 -14.21 15.67 -0.51
CA GLN A 45 -14.40 15.97 -1.93
C GLN A 45 -14.03 14.79 -2.82
N ILE A 46 -13.30 13.79 -2.32
CA ILE A 46 -12.84 12.63 -3.08
C ILE A 46 -13.95 11.57 -3.11
N SER A 47 -14.41 11.24 -4.31
CA SER A 47 -15.35 10.15 -4.53
C SER A 47 -14.69 8.78 -4.42
N PHE A 48 -13.56 8.60 -5.12
CA PHE A 48 -12.75 7.39 -5.02
C PHE A 48 -11.32 7.65 -5.48
N VAL A 49 -10.43 6.74 -5.10
CA VAL A 49 -9.01 6.79 -5.44
C VAL A 49 -8.63 5.55 -6.23
N GLU A 50 -7.91 5.76 -7.33
CA GLU A 50 -7.35 4.70 -8.14
C GLU A 50 -5.83 4.67 -7.98
N TYR A 51 -5.32 3.58 -7.42
CA TYR A 51 -3.92 3.30 -7.27
C TYR A 51 -3.47 2.38 -8.40
N ARG A 52 -2.56 2.88 -9.23
CA ARG A 52 -1.91 2.12 -10.28
C ARG A 52 -0.55 1.65 -9.79
N LEU A 53 -0.51 0.37 -9.44
CA LEU A 53 0.67 -0.39 -9.08
C LEU A 53 1.45 -0.82 -10.34
N HIS A 54 2.59 -1.45 -10.11
CA HIS A 54 3.44 -1.99 -11.18
C HIS A 54 2.74 -3.09 -11.99
N SER A 55 3.07 -3.24 -13.27
CA SER A 55 2.44 -4.21 -14.18
C SER A 55 2.68 -5.68 -13.80
N THR A 56 3.64 -5.95 -12.91
CA THR A 56 3.91 -7.29 -12.38
C THR A 56 2.84 -7.79 -11.42
N PHE A 57 1.99 -6.89 -10.90
CA PHE A 57 0.88 -7.29 -10.04
C PHE A 57 -0.26 -7.82 -10.91
N THR A 58 -0.87 -8.94 -10.50
CA THR A 58 -2.04 -9.54 -11.19
C THR A 58 -3.20 -8.55 -11.33
N ASN A 59 -3.37 -7.67 -10.34
CA ASN A 59 -4.30 -6.55 -10.42
C ASN A 59 -3.56 -5.24 -10.14
N PRO A 60 -3.00 -4.60 -11.19
CA PRO A 60 -2.20 -3.39 -11.04
C PRO A 60 -3.07 -2.17 -10.74
N LEU A 61 -4.35 -2.18 -11.12
CA LEU A 61 -5.28 -1.08 -10.85
C LEU A 61 -6.14 -1.42 -9.63
N ARG A 62 -5.91 -0.72 -8.53
CA ARG A 62 -6.67 -0.88 -7.28
C ARG A 62 -7.51 0.36 -7.04
N ARG A 63 -8.82 0.18 -6.93
CA ARG A 63 -9.74 1.27 -6.60
C ARG A 63 -10.17 1.17 -5.14
N SER A 64 -10.14 2.29 -4.43
CA SER A 64 -10.65 2.42 -3.06
C SER A 64 -11.59 3.61 -2.97
N ALA A 65 -12.83 3.37 -2.56
CA ALA A 65 -13.83 4.40 -2.30
C ALA A 65 -14.12 4.56 -0.79
N ASN A 66 -13.32 3.92 0.07
CA ASN A 66 -13.61 3.85 1.49
C ASN A 66 -12.98 5.04 2.24
N ARG A 67 -13.77 6.10 2.40
CA ARG A 67 -13.38 7.30 3.15
C ARG A 67 -13.03 7.04 4.62
N ARG A 68 -13.64 6.02 5.25
CA ARG A 68 -13.41 5.70 6.69
C ARG A 68 -11.99 5.25 6.99
N ASN A 69 -11.30 4.69 6.00
CA ASN A 69 -9.90 4.29 6.13
C ASN A 69 -8.98 5.17 5.27
N ASN A 70 -9.40 6.41 4.98
CA ASN A 70 -8.66 7.35 4.14
C ASN A 70 -8.25 6.76 2.77
N PHE A 71 -9.17 5.99 2.17
CA PHE A 71 -8.97 5.31 0.90
C PHE A 71 -7.76 4.37 0.88
N SER A 72 -7.34 3.86 2.04
CA SER A 72 -6.18 2.99 2.15
C SER A 72 -6.30 1.74 1.27
N ILE A 73 -5.18 1.28 0.77
CA ILE A 73 -5.03 -0.06 0.18
C ILE A 73 -3.84 -0.78 0.83
N THR A 74 -3.92 -2.10 0.88
CA THR A 74 -2.85 -2.94 1.38
C THR A 74 -2.50 -4.00 0.36
N PHE A 75 -1.20 -4.26 0.17
CA PHE A 75 -0.71 -5.21 -0.82
C PHE A 75 0.68 -5.74 -0.46
N TRP A 76 1.03 -6.87 -1.06
CA TRP A 76 2.30 -7.56 -0.85
C TRP A 76 3.31 -7.15 -1.92
N THR A 77 4.45 -6.59 -1.53
CA THR A 77 5.52 -6.18 -2.47
C THR A 77 6.88 -6.66 -2.00
N TRP A 78 7.74 -7.06 -2.94
CA TRP A 78 9.12 -7.46 -2.66
C TRP A 78 10.12 -6.31 -2.75
N GLY A 79 9.70 -5.13 -3.24
CA GLY A 79 10.62 -4.04 -3.50
C GLY A 79 9.99 -2.67 -3.53
N MET A 80 10.81 -1.70 -3.94
CA MET A 80 10.46 -0.30 -4.05
C MET A 80 10.10 0.04 -5.49
N PHE A 81 9.01 0.79 -5.69
CA PHE A 81 8.54 1.16 -7.02
C PHE A 81 7.69 2.41 -6.99
N GLN A 82 7.64 3.14 -8.10
CA GLN A 82 6.75 4.28 -8.24
C GLN A 82 5.33 3.81 -8.54
N ILE A 83 4.36 4.42 -7.87
CA ILE A 83 2.94 4.26 -8.12
C ILE A 83 2.32 5.56 -8.59
N GLU A 84 1.26 5.43 -9.37
CA GLU A 84 0.44 6.55 -9.82
C GLU A 84 -0.92 6.48 -9.12
N VAL A 85 -1.27 7.53 -8.41
CA VAL A 85 -2.51 7.64 -7.64
C VAL A 85 -3.38 8.69 -8.30
N THR A 86 -4.57 8.30 -8.74
CA THR A 86 -5.54 9.20 -9.34
C THR A 86 -6.70 9.37 -8.36
N LEU A 87 -6.87 10.60 -7.86
CA LEU A 87 -7.97 11.02 -7.02
C LEU A 87 -9.12 11.45 -7.93
N HIS A 88 -10.28 10.83 -7.78
CA HIS A 88 -11.49 11.22 -8.49
C HIS A 88 -12.40 11.99 -7.54
N LEU A 89 -12.70 13.24 -7.89
CA LEU A 89 -13.46 14.15 -7.06
C LEU A 89 -14.96 14.06 -7.39
N HIS A 90 -15.81 14.35 -6.42
CA HIS A 90 -17.26 14.39 -6.61
C HIS A 90 -17.71 15.43 -7.64
N ASN A 91 -16.90 16.48 -7.87
CA ASN A 91 -17.15 17.51 -8.89
C ASN A 91 -16.77 17.07 -10.32
N GLY A 92 -16.30 15.82 -10.51
CA GLY A 92 -15.87 15.28 -11.79
C GLY A 92 -14.43 15.59 -12.18
N GLN A 93 -13.70 16.39 -11.40
CA GLN A 93 -12.27 16.61 -11.60
C GLN A 93 -11.46 15.37 -11.16
N THR A 94 -10.28 15.22 -11.75
CA THR A 94 -9.33 14.17 -11.36
C THR A 94 -7.97 14.77 -11.09
N GLN A 95 -7.35 14.39 -9.98
CA GLN A 95 -6.01 14.81 -9.63
C GLN A 95 -5.09 13.60 -9.62
N ARG A 96 -4.02 13.66 -10.43
CA ARG A 96 -3.05 12.58 -10.54
C ARG A 96 -1.79 12.94 -9.75
N LEU A 97 -1.35 12.00 -8.93
CA LEU A 97 -0.19 12.11 -8.06
C LEU A 97 0.74 10.93 -8.36
N SER A 98 2.04 11.18 -8.38
CA SER A 98 3.04 10.11 -8.41
C SER A 98 3.69 10.01 -7.05
N HIS A 99 3.84 8.78 -6.55
CA HIS A 99 4.47 8.53 -5.27
C HIS A 99 5.46 7.37 -5.37
N ASN A 100 6.64 7.56 -4.79
CA ASN A 100 7.65 6.52 -4.79
C ASN A 100 7.51 5.65 -3.54
N LEU A 101 7.13 4.38 -3.72
CA LEU A 101 7.08 3.40 -2.64
C LEU A 101 8.48 2.97 -2.26
N ALA A 102 9.12 3.73 -1.38
CA ALA A 102 10.40 3.40 -0.78
C ALA A 102 10.22 3.19 0.72
N TYR A 103 10.64 2.03 1.21
CA TYR A 103 10.60 1.69 2.63
C TYR A 103 11.95 1.09 3.04
N GLN A 104 12.45 1.50 4.21
CA GLN A 104 13.65 0.91 4.79
C GLN A 104 13.25 -0.26 5.65
N LEU A 105 13.74 -1.43 5.27
CA LEU A 105 13.66 -2.62 6.09
C LEU A 105 14.87 -2.64 7.05
N PRO A 106 14.68 -2.95 8.34
CA PRO A 106 15.79 -3.13 9.26
C PRO A 106 16.69 -4.27 8.80
N ALA A 107 17.97 -4.26 9.19
CA ALA A 107 18.84 -5.40 8.92
C ALA A 107 18.22 -6.68 9.48
N ASP A 108 18.38 -7.78 8.75
CA ASP A 108 17.94 -9.10 9.23
C ASP A 108 18.89 -9.60 10.32
N GLU A 109 18.57 -9.25 11.56
CA GLU A 109 19.23 -9.78 12.75
C GLU A 109 18.57 -11.11 13.21
N GLY A 110 17.81 -11.77 12.34
CA GLY A 110 17.17 -13.07 12.59
C GLY A 110 15.89 -13.03 13.44
N ASN A 111 15.54 -11.87 14.01
CA ASN A 111 14.36 -11.71 14.86
C ASN A 111 13.36 -10.65 14.36
N ASN A 112 13.68 -9.94 13.27
CA ASN A 112 12.89 -8.81 12.78
C ASN A 112 11.77 -9.21 11.82
N TYR A 113 11.79 -10.45 11.32
CA TYR A 113 10.92 -10.94 10.26
C TYR A 113 10.12 -12.16 10.70
N VAL A 114 8.91 -12.30 10.18
CA VAL A 114 8.06 -13.48 10.39
C VAL A 114 7.52 -14.00 9.07
N ASP A 115 7.83 -15.26 8.76
CA ASP A 115 7.26 -15.97 7.62
C ASP A 115 5.78 -16.22 7.88
N VAL A 116 4.93 -15.66 7.03
CA VAL A 116 3.48 -15.93 7.06
C VAL A 116 3.04 -16.73 5.83
N SER A 117 3.98 -17.30 5.08
CA SER A 117 3.71 -18.10 3.88
C SER A 117 2.82 -19.31 4.16
N GLN A 118 2.83 -19.81 5.41
CA GLN A 118 2.08 -20.99 5.84
C GLN A 118 0.85 -20.69 6.73
N LYS A 119 0.43 -19.42 6.89
CA LYS A 119 -0.64 -19.02 7.83
C LYS A 119 -1.90 -18.43 7.17
N GLU A 120 -2.21 -18.86 5.94
CA GLU A 120 -3.53 -18.64 5.34
C GLU A 120 -4.28 -19.97 5.24
N GLU A 121 -4.52 -20.59 6.39
CA GLU A 121 -5.55 -21.60 6.57
C GLU A 121 -6.63 -21.00 7.48
N CYS A 122 -7.71 -20.52 6.87
CA CYS A 122 -9.05 -20.44 7.47
C CYS A 122 -10.07 -20.31 6.34
#